data_AF-K2BTJ6-F1
#
_entry.id   AF-K2BTJ6-F1
#
_cell.length_a   1.000
_cell.length_b   1.000
_cell.length_c   1.000
_cell.angle_alpha   90.00
_cell.angle_beta   90.00
_cell.angle_gamma   90.00
#
_symmetry.space_group_name_H-M   'P 1'
#
loop_
_entity.id
_entity.type
_entity.pdbx_description
1 polymer ?
#
loop_
_entity_poly.entity_id
_entity_poly.type
_entity_poly.pdbx_seq_one_letter_code
_entity_poly.pdbx_strand_id
1 'polypeptide(L)'
;MLAGKQFNIPVVGTMAHSWIMAFDDELTAFQEYARLMPDNVILLVDTYDTMTGVDHAITIGKKLKGIRLDSGDLLSLSKMAREKLNQAGLYDTQIFASGDLTEDRLIDLKSCDAPINGWGVGTHLSTAYEQPALDMVYKLGAIEKNARWQYKMKCTDNHIKTSDPGILQVKRFYDGKKWLRDLIYHVDLGIAQSELNLAEKSQDLLIPIFKNGTLIYSRPSLSDSRNFCREQVKAFNASKAVSYSVQRDQQLIILKKQCMDSAQ
;
A
#
# COMPACT_ATOMS: atom_id res chain seq x y z
N MET A 1 10.93 8.15 -12.80
CA MET A 1 10.95 8.11 -14.28
C MET A 1 10.72 6.71 -14.85
N LEU A 2 11.57 5.70 -14.56
CA LEU A 2 11.44 4.36 -15.17
C LEU A 2 10.09 3.68 -14.91
N ALA A 3 9.59 3.75 -13.67
CA ALA A 3 8.28 3.21 -13.31
C ALA A 3 7.12 3.90 -14.06
N GLY A 4 7.22 5.21 -14.31
CA GLY A 4 6.26 5.94 -15.15
C GLY A 4 6.30 5.46 -16.60
N LYS A 5 7.50 5.28 -17.17
CA LYS A 5 7.68 4.76 -18.53
C LYS A 5 7.14 3.34 -18.70
N GLN A 6 7.41 2.45 -17.74
CA GLN A 6 7.05 1.03 -17.84
C GLN A 6 5.59 0.74 -17.46
N PHE A 7 5.05 1.47 -16.48
CA PHE A 7 3.77 1.13 -15.87
C PHE A 7 2.74 2.27 -15.93
N ASN A 8 3.05 3.37 -16.62
CA ASN A 8 2.18 4.56 -16.72
C ASN A 8 1.78 5.13 -15.35
N ILE A 9 2.68 5.01 -14.37
CA ILE A 9 2.50 5.64 -13.06
C ILE A 9 2.73 7.14 -13.22
N PRO A 10 1.79 8.01 -12.76
CA PRO A 10 1.98 9.45 -12.79
C PRO A 10 3.30 9.83 -12.12
N VAL A 11 4.15 10.54 -12.87
CA VAL A 11 5.43 11.00 -12.35
C VAL A 11 5.27 12.43 -11.88
N VAL A 12 5.59 12.65 -10.61
CA VAL A 12 5.66 13.97 -9.99
C VAL A 12 7.06 14.16 -9.44
N GLY A 13 7.54 15.40 -9.48
CA GLY A 13 8.87 15.77 -9.05
C GLY A 13 9.07 17.26 -9.26
N THR A 14 9.93 17.86 -8.46
CA THR A 14 10.20 19.30 -8.49
C THR A 14 11.71 19.51 -8.57
N MET A 15 12.27 20.31 -7.67
CA MET A 15 13.70 20.51 -7.48
C MET A 15 14.22 19.80 -6.23
N ALA A 16 15.55 19.71 -6.14
CA ALA A 16 16.29 19.31 -4.95
C ALA A 16 17.10 20.49 -4.42
N HIS A 17 17.58 20.41 -3.18
CA HIS A 17 18.43 21.45 -2.57
C HIS A 17 19.66 21.78 -3.44
N SER A 18 20.22 20.78 -4.14
CA SER A 18 21.36 20.98 -5.03
C SER A 18 21.11 21.97 -6.17
N TRP A 19 19.85 22.14 -6.61
CA TRP A 19 19.50 23.18 -7.58
C TRP A 19 19.68 24.55 -6.97
N ILE A 20 19.15 24.76 -5.77
CA ILE A 20 19.19 26.06 -5.05
C ILE A 20 20.63 26.41 -4.70
N MET A 21 21.39 25.44 -4.19
CA MET A 21 22.80 25.61 -3.81
C MET A 21 23.75 25.90 -4.99
N ALA A 22 23.31 25.70 -6.23
CA ALA A 22 24.11 25.99 -7.42
C ALA A 22 24.07 27.47 -7.83
N PHE A 23 23.23 28.28 -7.19
CA PHE A 23 23.12 29.73 -7.41
C PHE A 23 23.70 30.50 -6.22
N ASP A 24 24.04 31.76 -6.46
CA ASP A 24 24.55 32.66 -5.42
C ASP A 24 23.47 33.02 -4.38
N ASP A 25 22.19 33.01 -4.78
CA ASP A 25 21.05 33.26 -3.90
C ASP A 25 19.81 32.43 -4.28
N GLU A 26 18.97 32.18 -3.26
CA GLU A 26 17.78 31.33 -3.37
C GLU A 26 16.69 31.93 -4.27
N LEU A 27 16.52 33.25 -4.26
CA LEU A 27 15.50 33.92 -5.05
C LEU A 27 15.80 33.79 -6.55
N THR A 28 17.06 33.97 -6.95
CA THR A 28 17.53 33.75 -8.33
C THR A 28 17.27 32.31 -8.76
N ALA A 29 17.56 31.31 -7.91
CA ALA A 29 17.29 29.91 -8.20
C ALA A 29 15.79 29.63 -8.45
N PHE A 30 14.90 30.25 -7.68
CA PHE A 30 13.44 30.14 -7.84
C PHE A 30 12.96 30.80 -9.13
N GLN A 31 13.46 31.99 -9.45
CA GLN A 31 13.12 32.70 -10.68
C GLN A 31 13.54 31.91 -11.93
N GLU A 32 14.75 31.34 -11.92
CA GLU A 32 15.23 30.51 -13.03
C GLU A 32 14.44 29.21 -13.15
N TYR A 33 14.09 28.56 -12.04
CA TYR A 33 13.23 27.38 -12.10
C TYR A 33 11.84 27.70 -12.68
N ALA A 34 11.22 28.80 -12.24
CA ALA A 34 9.93 29.25 -12.75
C ALA A 34 9.98 29.66 -14.24
N ARG A 35 11.14 30.09 -14.73
CA ARG A 35 11.38 30.38 -16.14
C ARG A 35 11.51 29.11 -16.98
N LEU A 36 12.22 28.10 -16.49
CA LEU A 36 12.50 26.85 -17.20
C LEU A 36 11.32 25.85 -17.13
N MET A 37 10.57 25.85 -16.04
CA MET A 37 9.47 24.92 -15.75
C MET A 37 8.17 25.67 -15.42
N PRO A 38 7.60 26.47 -16.34
CA PRO A 38 6.54 27.42 -16.05
C PRO A 38 5.19 26.80 -15.67
N ASP A 39 4.94 25.55 -16.07
CA ASP A 39 3.62 24.91 -15.91
C ASP A 39 3.41 24.29 -14.51
N ASN A 40 4.50 24.00 -13.78
CA ASN A 40 4.44 23.30 -12.49
C ASN A 40 5.49 23.84 -11.50
N VAL A 41 5.39 25.13 -11.16
CA VAL A 41 6.31 25.80 -10.25
C VAL A 41 6.01 25.40 -8.80
N ILE A 42 6.71 24.37 -8.31
CA ILE A 42 6.69 23.97 -6.91
C ILE A 42 8.10 24.12 -6.34
N LEU A 43 8.26 25.00 -5.35
CA LEU A 43 9.57 25.45 -4.86
C LEU A 43 9.93 24.81 -3.53
N LEU A 44 11.17 24.37 -3.37
CA LEU A 44 11.69 23.84 -2.11
C LEU A 44 12.19 25.01 -1.27
N VAL A 45 11.56 25.29 -0.13
CA VAL A 45 11.72 26.58 0.56
C VAL A 45 12.58 26.52 1.82
N ASP A 46 13.11 25.37 2.19
CA ASP A 46 13.84 25.13 3.45
C ASP A 46 15.32 24.82 3.23
N THR A 47 15.95 25.40 2.21
CA THR A 47 17.40 25.20 1.98
C THR A 47 18.26 25.96 2.99
N TYR A 48 17.85 27.19 3.35
CA TYR A 48 18.59 28.03 4.30
C TYR A 48 17.72 28.43 5.50
N ASP A 49 16.61 29.14 5.24
CA ASP A 49 15.61 29.51 6.24
C ASP A 49 14.21 29.39 5.64
N THR A 50 13.33 28.59 6.27
CA THR A 50 12.04 28.24 5.68
C THR A 50 11.13 29.45 5.46
N MET A 51 11.07 30.39 6.40
CA MET A 51 10.13 31.53 6.30
C MET A 51 10.63 32.55 5.28
N THR A 52 11.94 32.78 5.23
CA THR A 52 12.57 33.60 4.19
C THR A 52 12.38 32.97 2.81
N GLY A 53 12.54 31.65 2.69
CA GLY A 53 12.29 30.93 1.44
C GLY A 53 10.82 30.98 1.00
N VAL A 54 9.87 30.95 1.94
CA VAL A 54 8.45 31.20 1.63
C VAL A 54 8.24 32.62 1.12
N ASP A 55 8.89 33.63 1.73
CA ASP A 55 8.82 35.01 1.26
C ASP A 55 9.39 35.16 -0.16
N HIS A 56 10.52 34.53 -0.45
CA HIS A 56 11.09 34.46 -1.80
C HIS A 56 10.13 33.78 -2.79
N ALA A 57 9.54 32.64 -2.42
CA ALA A 57 8.59 31.92 -3.25
C ALA A 57 7.35 32.76 -3.59
N ILE A 58 6.83 33.54 -2.63
CA ILE A 58 5.68 34.44 -2.83
C ILE A 58 5.93 35.46 -3.95
N THR A 59 7.17 35.93 -4.11
CA THR A 59 7.52 36.91 -5.17
C THR A 59 7.29 36.38 -6.59
N ILE A 60 7.27 35.05 -6.77
CA ILE A 60 6.95 34.40 -8.05
C ILE A 60 5.47 34.63 -8.45
N GLY A 61 4.61 34.94 -7.48
CA GLY A 61 3.22 35.31 -7.69
C GLY A 61 2.38 34.19 -8.29
N LYS A 62 1.49 34.54 -9.23
CA LYS A 62 0.46 33.62 -9.79
C LYS A 62 1.01 32.36 -10.48
N LYS A 63 2.30 32.34 -10.83
CA LYS A 63 2.95 31.16 -11.40
C LYS A 63 3.22 30.08 -10.35
N LEU A 64 3.36 30.45 -9.08
CA LEU A 64 3.60 29.53 -7.98
C LEU A 64 2.41 28.57 -7.82
N LYS A 65 2.66 27.28 -7.99
CA LYS A 65 1.67 26.21 -7.78
C LYS A 65 1.78 25.58 -6.40
N GLY A 66 2.98 25.57 -5.83
CA GLY A 66 3.17 25.08 -4.48
C GLY A 66 4.53 25.37 -3.89
N ILE A 67 4.66 25.03 -2.62
CA ILE A 67 5.93 24.97 -1.90
C ILE A 67 6.13 23.56 -1.33
N ARG A 68 7.39 23.15 -1.15
CA ARG A 68 7.76 21.90 -0.48
C ARG A 68 8.55 22.21 0.79
N LEU A 69 8.13 21.60 1.89
CA LEU A 69 8.84 21.53 3.17
C LEU A 69 9.45 20.13 3.30
N ASP A 70 10.74 20.03 3.58
CA ASP A 70 11.45 18.74 3.69
C ASP A 70 12.04 18.50 5.09
N SER A 71 12.01 19.51 5.97
CA SER A 71 12.63 19.45 7.30
C SER A 71 11.90 20.31 8.34
N GLY A 72 12.34 20.20 9.60
CA GLY A 72 11.84 21.00 10.72
C GLY A 72 10.48 20.54 11.28
N ASP A 73 9.86 21.41 12.09
CA ASP A 73 8.50 21.19 12.60
C ASP A 73 7.46 21.47 11.51
N LEU A 74 7.15 20.44 10.74
CA LEU A 74 6.19 20.51 9.63
C LEU A 74 4.82 21.05 10.04
N LEU A 75 4.37 20.84 11.29
CA LEU A 75 3.07 21.35 11.75
C LEU A 75 3.11 22.88 11.84
N SER A 76 4.07 23.40 12.58
CA SER A 76 4.23 24.85 12.79
C SER A 76 4.60 25.55 11.48
N LEU A 77 5.55 25.00 10.73
CA LEU A 77 6.03 25.57 9.47
C LEU A 77 4.93 25.63 8.41
N SER A 78 4.11 24.57 8.27
CA SER A 78 3.02 24.58 7.28
C SER A 78 1.93 25.61 7.63
N LYS A 79 1.60 25.79 8.91
CA LYS A 79 0.65 26.82 9.36
C LYS A 79 1.17 28.23 9.09
N MET A 80 2.42 28.52 9.43
CA MET A 80 3.04 29.83 9.17
C MET A 80 3.16 30.10 7.67
N ALA A 81 3.57 29.11 6.87
CA ALA A 81 3.66 29.25 5.43
C ALA A 81 2.28 29.49 4.81
N ARG A 82 1.25 28.77 5.27
CA ARG A 82 -0.13 28.97 4.81
C ARG A 82 -0.63 30.38 5.11
N GLU A 83 -0.32 30.92 6.28
CA GLU A 83 -0.67 32.29 6.66
C GLU A 83 0.00 33.32 5.73
N LYS A 84 1.32 33.23 5.51
CA LYS A 84 2.05 34.11 4.59
C LYS A 84 1.51 34.05 3.16
N LEU A 85 1.26 32.84 2.65
CA LEU A 85 0.67 32.66 1.32
C LEU A 85 -0.73 33.29 1.23
N ASN A 86 -1.55 33.18 2.27
CA ASN A 86 -2.88 33.80 2.32
C ASN A 86 -2.81 35.33 2.37
N GLN A 87 -1.89 35.89 3.15
CA GLN A 87 -1.67 37.34 3.21
C GLN A 87 -1.23 37.90 1.86
N ALA A 88 -0.48 37.13 1.07
CA ALA A 88 -0.10 37.45 -0.30
C ALA A 88 -1.19 37.20 -1.35
N GLY A 89 -2.39 36.75 -0.96
CA GLY A 89 -3.50 36.44 -1.87
C GLY A 89 -3.32 35.13 -2.67
N LEU A 90 -2.38 34.27 -2.29
CA LEU A 90 -2.04 33.01 -2.96
C LEU A 90 -2.77 31.82 -2.32
N TYR A 91 -4.09 31.90 -2.20
CA TYR A 91 -4.93 30.92 -1.50
C TYR A 91 -4.84 29.51 -2.10
N ASP A 92 -4.68 29.41 -3.42
CA ASP A 92 -4.64 28.13 -4.16
C ASP A 92 -3.25 27.46 -4.17
N THR A 93 -2.21 28.12 -3.67
CA THR A 93 -0.85 27.56 -3.62
C THR A 93 -0.83 26.36 -2.68
N GLN A 94 -0.39 25.21 -3.18
CA GLN A 94 -0.35 23.95 -2.42
C GLN A 94 0.90 23.86 -1.53
N ILE A 95 0.78 23.19 -0.39
CA ILE A 95 1.90 22.86 0.48
C ILE A 95 2.15 21.36 0.41
N PHE A 96 3.37 20.98 0.05
CA PHE A 96 3.85 19.60 0.04
C PHE A 96 4.81 19.41 1.21
N ALA A 97 4.75 18.26 1.87
CA ALA A 97 5.69 17.88 2.90
C ALA A 97 6.40 16.57 2.56
N SER A 98 7.70 16.52 2.80
CA SER A 98 8.54 15.32 2.79
C SER A 98 9.49 15.35 3.99
N GLY A 99 10.37 14.35 4.10
CA GLY A 99 11.33 14.24 5.22
C GLY A 99 10.83 13.35 6.37
N ASP A 100 11.34 12.12 6.45
CA ASP A 100 11.12 11.15 7.53
C ASP A 100 9.65 10.93 7.93
N LEU A 101 8.74 10.99 6.97
CA LEU A 101 7.32 10.77 7.21
C LEU A 101 7.04 9.28 7.51
N THR A 102 6.34 9.04 8.61
CA THR A 102 5.77 7.75 9.03
C THR A 102 4.25 7.84 9.11
N GLU A 103 3.55 6.71 9.22
CA GLU A 103 2.10 6.67 9.43
C GLU A 103 1.66 7.45 10.66
N ASP A 104 2.39 7.33 11.79
CA ASP A 104 2.08 8.02 13.04
C ASP A 104 2.25 9.54 12.88
N ARG A 105 3.36 9.99 12.28
CA ARG A 105 3.57 11.42 11.99
C ARG A 105 2.48 11.96 11.05
N LEU A 106 2.06 11.18 10.06
CA LEU A 106 0.98 11.58 9.16
C LEU A 106 -0.37 11.70 9.88
N ILE A 107 -0.66 10.80 10.83
CA ILE A 107 -1.86 10.86 11.67
C ILE A 107 -1.83 12.12 12.55
N ASP A 108 -0.70 12.39 13.21
CA ASP A 108 -0.53 13.56 14.08
C ASP A 108 -0.67 14.87 13.32
N LEU A 109 -0.02 15.00 12.15
CA LEU A 109 -0.13 16.20 11.32
C LEU A 109 -1.56 16.43 10.84
N LYS A 110 -2.26 15.35 10.45
CA LYS A 110 -3.66 15.45 10.01
C LYS A 110 -4.62 15.76 11.15
N SER A 111 -4.42 15.18 12.34
CA SER A 111 -5.28 15.42 13.50
C SER A 111 -5.15 16.85 14.04
N CYS A 112 -4.00 17.47 13.83
CA CYS A 112 -3.73 18.87 14.16
C CYS A 112 -4.08 19.88 13.06
N ASP A 113 -4.81 19.45 12.01
CA ASP A 113 -5.19 20.25 10.85
C ASP A 113 -4.01 20.97 10.17
N ALA A 114 -2.87 20.29 10.00
CA ALA A 114 -1.75 20.84 9.25
C ALA A 114 -2.20 21.13 7.80
N PRO A 115 -2.00 22.35 7.27
CA PRO A 115 -2.45 22.73 5.93
C PRO A 115 -1.51 22.18 4.83
N ILE A 116 -1.35 20.86 4.78
CA ILE A 116 -0.49 20.14 3.83
C ILE A 116 -1.37 19.37 2.84
N ASN A 117 -1.17 19.63 1.55
CA ASN A 117 -1.96 19.06 0.45
C ASN A 117 -1.37 17.76 -0.09
N GLY A 118 -0.06 17.55 0.04
CA GLY A 118 0.63 16.38 -0.50
C GLY A 118 1.79 15.89 0.37
N TRP A 119 2.03 14.58 0.33
CA TRP A 119 2.96 13.88 1.22
C TRP A 119 3.96 13.06 0.40
N GLY A 120 5.24 13.38 0.53
CA GLY A 120 6.36 12.64 -0.06
C GLY A 120 6.95 11.66 0.95
N VAL A 121 6.51 10.40 0.89
CA VAL A 121 7.02 9.33 1.77
C VAL A 121 8.06 8.49 1.03
N GLY A 122 9.30 8.49 1.53
CA GLY A 122 10.44 7.78 0.94
C GLY A 122 10.75 6.47 1.63
N THR A 123 11.79 6.49 2.47
CA THR A 123 12.42 5.31 3.11
C THR A 123 11.38 4.39 3.75
N HIS A 124 10.58 4.89 4.70
CA HIS A 124 9.61 4.07 5.45
C HIS A 124 8.66 3.26 4.57
N LEU A 125 8.12 3.88 3.52
CA LEU A 125 7.21 3.21 2.58
C LEU A 125 7.94 2.24 1.64
N SER A 126 9.09 2.66 1.09
CA SER A 126 9.81 1.88 0.08
C SER A 126 10.51 0.64 0.64
N THR A 127 10.90 0.66 1.91
CA THR A 127 11.63 -0.45 2.55
C THR A 127 10.76 -1.26 3.51
N ALA A 128 9.49 -0.88 3.73
CA ALA A 128 8.66 -1.41 4.81
C ALA A 128 9.42 -1.41 6.15
N TYR A 129 9.94 -0.23 6.53
CA TYR A 129 11.04 -0.08 7.49
C TYR A 129 10.89 -0.86 8.81
N GLU A 130 9.70 -0.86 9.42
CA GLU A 130 9.43 -1.59 10.67
C GLU A 130 9.44 -3.12 10.51
N GLN A 131 9.03 -3.61 9.34
CA GLN A 131 8.96 -5.03 9.03
C GLN A 131 9.33 -5.28 7.55
N PRO A 132 10.64 -5.28 7.22
CA PRO A 132 11.12 -5.33 5.82
C PRO A 132 10.96 -6.71 5.17
N ALA A 133 10.48 -7.70 5.91
CA ALA A 133 10.30 -9.07 5.45
C ALA A 133 8.91 -9.62 5.81
N LEU A 134 8.31 -10.32 4.85
CA LEU A 134 7.16 -11.18 5.08
C LEU A 134 7.66 -12.62 5.25
N ASP A 135 7.18 -13.33 6.28
CA ASP A 135 7.52 -14.73 6.56
C ASP A 135 6.80 -15.72 5.62
N MET A 136 6.87 -15.46 4.31
CA MET A 136 6.27 -16.29 3.27
C MET A 136 7.07 -17.57 3.07
N VAL A 137 6.39 -18.71 3.02
CA VAL A 137 7.01 -20.03 2.85
C VAL A 137 6.33 -20.84 1.75
N TYR A 138 7.12 -21.64 1.04
CA TYR A 138 6.61 -22.66 0.12
C TYR A 138 6.67 -24.02 0.82
N LYS A 139 5.56 -24.76 0.82
CA LYS A 139 5.47 -26.10 1.42
C LYS A 139 4.78 -27.06 0.48
N LEU A 140 5.28 -28.29 0.45
CA LEU A 140 4.66 -29.41 -0.27
C LEU A 140 3.43 -29.91 0.48
N GLY A 141 2.24 -29.83 -0.14
CA GLY A 141 0.99 -30.32 0.43
C GLY A 141 0.58 -31.72 -0.05
N ALA A 142 0.94 -32.12 -1.27
CA ALA A 142 0.59 -33.42 -1.84
C ALA A 142 1.57 -33.86 -2.94
N ILE A 143 1.74 -35.16 -3.11
CA ILE A 143 2.44 -35.79 -4.25
C ILE A 143 1.51 -36.80 -4.90
N GLU A 144 1.34 -36.75 -6.21
CA GLU A 144 0.65 -37.83 -6.93
C GLU A 144 1.58 -39.03 -7.15
N LYS A 145 1.14 -40.23 -6.75
CA LYS A 145 1.80 -41.50 -7.09
C LYS A 145 0.75 -42.51 -7.50
N ASN A 146 0.96 -43.21 -8.62
CA ASN A 146 0.03 -44.22 -9.14
C ASN A 146 -1.42 -43.70 -9.26
N ALA A 147 -1.59 -42.49 -9.80
CA ALA A 147 -2.88 -41.80 -9.92
C ALA A 147 -3.63 -41.59 -8.59
N ARG A 148 -2.90 -41.50 -7.47
CA ARG A 148 -3.45 -41.23 -6.14
C ARG A 148 -2.64 -40.15 -5.44
N TRP A 149 -3.32 -39.22 -4.79
CA TRP A 149 -2.68 -38.21 -3.96
C TRP A 149 -2.16 -38.81 -2.66
N GLN A 150 -0.87 -38.59 -2.41
CA GLN A 150 -0.22 -38.80 -1.13
C GLN A 150 -0.03 -37.45 -0.45
N TYR A 151 -0.84 -37.19 0.56
CA TYR A 151 -0.79 -35.93 1.29
C TYR A 151 0.48 -35.82 2.13
N LYS A 152 1.05 -34.62 2.19
CA LYS A 152 2.30 -34.29 2.86
C LYS A 152 2.08 -33.16 3.84
N MET A 153 2.74 -33.28 4.98
CA MET A 153 2.63 -32.31 6.05
C MET A 153 3.95 -32.23 6.81
N LYS A 154 4.35 -31.00 7.13
CA LYS A 154 5.48 -30.74 8.01
C LYS A 154 4.97 -30.57 9.43
N CYS A 155 5.21 -31.58 10.26
CA CYS A 155 5.01 -31.51 11.71
C CYS A 155 6.11 -30.68 12.36
N THR A 156 5.80 -30.05 13.49
CA THR A 156 6.75 -29.27 14.28
C THR A 156 6.19 -29.09 15.69
N ASP A 157 7.07 -28.98 16.68
CA ASP A 157 6.68 -28.85 18.09
C ASP A 157 5.84 -27.59 18.37
N ASN A 158 5.92 -26.59 17.49
CA ASN A 158 5.01 -25.45 17.51
C ASN A 158 3.79 -25.74 16.62
N HIS A 159 2.68 -26.16 17.23
CA HIS A 159 1.46 -26.54 16.51
C HIS A 159 0.94 -25.51 15.50
N ILE A 160 1.17 -24.21 15.70
CA ILE A 160 0.78 -23.15 14.75
C ILE A 160 1.58 -23.24 13.44
N LYS A 161 2.81 -23.75 13.50
CA LYS A 161 3.71 -23.89 12.33
C LYS A 161 3.48 -25.20 11.55
N THR A 162 2.61 -26.08 12.02
CA THR A 162 2.24 -27.32 11.32
C THR A 162 1.44 -26.99 10.06
N SER A 163 1.95 -27.43 8.90
CA SER A 163 1.33 -27.11 7.61
C SER A 163 -0.02 -27.80 7.43
N ASP A 164 -0.83 -27.29 6.50
CA ASP A 164 -2.05 -27.96 6.06
C ASP A 164 -1.71 -28.91 4.90
N PRO A 165 -2.12 -30.18 4.96
CA PRO A 165 -1.89 -31.13 3.88
C PRO A 165 -2.87 -30.94 2.72
N GLY A 166 -2.50 -31.46 1.55
CA GLY A 166 -3.39 -31.61 0.41
C GLY A 166 -3.37 -30.47 -0.59
N ILE A 167 -4.41 -30.45 -1.44
CA ILE A 167 -4.62 -29.48 -2.51
C ILE A 167 -5.64 -28.48 -2.01
N LEU A 168 -5.19 -27.27 -1.71
CA LEU A 168 -5.96 -26.31 -0.95
C LEU A 168 -6.56 -25.22 -1.84
N GLN A 169 -7.73 -24.72 -1.42
CA GLN A 169 -8.36 -23.52 -1.93
C GLN A 169 -8.80 -22.64 -0.75
N VAL A 170 -8.95 -21.35 -1.01
CA VAL A 170 -9.48 -20.38 -0.05
C VAL A 170 -10.76 -19.78 -0.60
N LYS A 171 -11.86 -19.94 0.14
CA LYS A 171 -13.16 -19.36 -0.19
C LYS A 171 -13.47 -18.18 0.73
N ARG A 172 -13.76 -17.01 0.15
CA ARG A 172 -14.17 -15.81 0.88
C ARG A 172 -15.68 -15.72 0.93
N PHE A 173 -16.23 -15.53 2.13
CA PHE A 173 -17.65 -15.29 2.37
C PHE A 173 -17.92 -13.80 2.59
N TYR A 174 -19.05 -13.32 2.06
CA TYR A 174 -19.43 -11.92 2.09
C TYR A 174 -20.95 -11.73 2.00
N ASP A 175 -21.47 -10.60 2.49
CA ASP A 175 -22.91 -10.26 2.49
C ASP A 175 -23.30 -9.28 1.37
N GLY A 176 -22.41 -9.08 0.40
CA GLY A 176 -22.55 -8.12 -0.70
C GLY A 176 -22.04 -6.72 -0.39
N LYS A 177 -21.79 -6.36 0.88
CA LYS A 177 -21.21 -5.06 1.27
C LYS A 177 -19.85 -5.20 1.95
N LYS A 178 -19.63 -6.27 2.72
CA LYS A 178 -18.41 -6.48 3.49
C LYS A 178 -17.90 -7.91 3.41
N TRP A 179 -16.60 -8.06 3.63
CA TRP A 179 -15.99 -9.38 3.87
C TRP A 179 -16.38 -9.88 5.26
N LEU A 180 -16.71 -11.17 5.36
CA LEU A 180 -17.13 -11.81 6.62
C LEU A 180 -16.03 -12.70 7.17
N ARG A 181 -15.49 -13.61 6.34
CA ARG A 181 -14.50 -14.62 6.72
C ARG A 181 -13.90 -15.28 5.48
N ASP A 182 -12.74 -15.89 5.64
CA ASP A 182 -12.15 -16.82 4.67
C ASP A 182 -12.14 -18.25 5.25
N LEU A 183 -12.41 -19.23 4.40
CA LEU A 183 -12.36 -20.66 4.72
C LEU A 183 -11.35 -21.36 3.82
N ILE A 184 -10.37 -22.02 4.42
CA ILE A 184 -9.40 -22.87 3.73
C ILE A 184 -9.98 -24.29 3.68
N TYR A 185 -10.03 -24.87 2.49
CA TYR A 185 -10.60 -26.21 2.29
C TYR A 185 -9.78 -27.03 1.29
N HIS A 186 -9.97 -28.35 1.30
CA HIS A 186 -9.36 -29.25 0.33
C HIS A 186 -10.24 -29.37 -0.92
N VAL A 187 -9.68 -29.13 -2.10
CA VAL A 187 -10.44 -29.06 -3.36
C VAL A 187 -11.26 -30.33 -3.61
N ASP A 188 -10.66 -31.51 -3.43
CA ASP A 188 -11.33 -32.80 -3.71
C ASP A 188 -12.33 -33.23 -2.61
N LEU A 189 -12.15 -32.77 -1.36
CA LEU A 189 -13.07 -33.12 -0.27
C LEU A 189 -14.30 -32.19 -0.31
N GLY A 190 -14.09 -30.95 -0.75
CA GLY A 190 -15.12 -29.91 -0.78
C GLY A 190 -15.21 -29.18 0.55
N ILE A 191 -16.37 -28.56 0.78
CA ILE A 191 -16.70 -27.85 2.01
C ILE A 191 -17.84 -28.59 2.69
N ALA A 192 -17.73 -28.82 4.00
CA ALA A 192 -18.77 -29.44 4.79
C ALA A 192 -20.04 -28.57 4.81
N GLN A 193 -21.21 -29.20 4.75
CA GLN A 193 -22.50 -28.48 4.75
C GLN A 193 -22.68 -27.61 6.02
N SER A 194 -22.08 -28.01 7.14
CA SER A 194 -22.04 -27.27 8.40
C SER A 194 -21.32 -25.92 8.31
N GLU A 195 -20.40 -25.77 7.36
CA GLU A 195 -19.62 -24.53 7.13
C GLU A 195 -20.35 -23.54 6.21
N LEU A 196 -21.44 -23.97 5.58
CA LEU A 196 -22.20 -23.18 4.61
C LEU A 196 -23.38 -22.49 5.27
N ASN A 197 -23.46 -21.18 5.08
CA ASN A 197 -24.63 -20.38 5.41
C ASN A 197 -25.26 -19.86 4.12
N LEU A 198 -26.50 -20.26 3.83
CA LEU A 198 -27.22 -19.89 2.59
C LEU A 198 -27.46 -18.37 2.44
N ALA A 199 -27.37 -17.60 3.54
CA ALA A 199 -27.45 -16.15 3.49
C ALA A 199 -26.14 -15.48 3.02
N GLU A 200 -25.01 -16.21 3.05
CA GLU A 200 -23.71 -15.69 2.65
C GLU A 200 -23.45 -15.94 1.17
N LYS A 201 -22.96 -14.91 0.46
CA LYS A 201 -22.35 -15.10 -0.85
C LYS A 201 -20.91 -15.55 -0.66
N SER A 202 -20.35 -16.23 -1.66
CA SER A 202 -18.98 -16.69 -1.59
C SER A 202 -18.28 -16.69 -2.94
N GLN A 203 -16.95 -16.57 -2.91
CA GLN A 203 -16.09 -16.65 -4.09
C GLN A 203 -14.75 -17.33 -3.74
N ASP A 204 -14.18 -18.05 -4.69
CA ASP A 204 -12.83 -18.62 -4.55
C ASP A 204 -11.77 -17.55 -4.80
N LEU A 205 -10.71 -17.58 -4.01
CA LEU A 205 -9.62 -16.58 -4.08
C LEU A 205 -8.45 -17.05 -4.94
N LEU A 206 -8.12 -18.35 -4.96
CA LEU A 206 -7.09 -18.86 -5.86
C LEU A 206 -7.70 -19.12 -7.23
N ILE A 207 -7.27 -18.32 -8.20
CA ILE A 207 -7.67 -18.44 -9.59
C ILE A 207 -6.54 -19.05 -10.42
N PRO A 208 -6.85 -19.88 -11.42
CA PRO A 208 -5.81 -20.54 -12.21
C PRO A 208 -5.09 -19.52 -13.11
N ILE A 209 -3.76 -19.40 -12.94
CA ILE A 209 -2.94 -18.47 -13.73
C ILE A 209 -2.33 -19.18 -14.95
N PHE A 210 -1.76 -20.36 -14.74
CA PHE A 210 -1.15 -21.19 -15.77
C PHE A 210 -1.81 -22.57 -15.78
N LYS A 211 -1.93 -23.16 -16.97
CA LYS A 211 -2.35 -24.55 -17.17
C LYS A 211 -1.39 -25.21 -18.15
N ASN A 212 -0.74 -26.30 -17.75
CA ASN A 212 0.24 -27.04 -18.57
C ASN A 212 1.31 -26.12 -19.19
N GLY A 213 1.88 -25.21 -18.40
CA GLY A 213 2.88 -24.23 -18.85
C GLY A 213 2.35 -23.06 -19.68
N THR A 214 1.06 -23.04 -20.03
CA THR A 214 0.43 -21.97 -20.81
C THR A 214 -0.25 -20.96 -19.88
N LEU A 215 0.03 -19.66 -20.08
CA LEU A 215 -0.67 -18.58 -19.37
C LEU A 215 -2.13 -18.53 -19.86
N ILE A 216 -3.08 -18.78 -18.96
CA ILE A 216 -4.53 -18.70 -19.26
C ILE A 216 -5.21 -17.51 -18.58
N TYR A 217 -4.50 -16.84 -17.67
CA TYR A 217 -4.99 -15.65 -17.00
C TYR A 217 -4.70 -14.38 -17.80
N SER A 218 -5.74 -13.58 -18.00
CA SER A 218 -5.61 -12.24 -18.56
C SER A 218 -5.07 -11.30 -17.50
N ARG A 219 -3.85 -10.78 -17.72
CA ARG A 219 -3.21 -9.85 -16.78
C ARG A 219 -3.97 -8.51 -16.78
N PRO A 220 -4.46 -8.04 -15.62
CA PRO A 220 -5.13 -6.75 -15.53
C PRO A 220 -4.13 -5.60 -15.77
N SER A 221 -4.64 -4.45 -16.17
CA SER A 221 -3.82 -3.24 -16.20
C SER A 221 -3.45 -2.81 -14.77
N LEU A 222 -2.45 -1.94 -14.63
CA LEU A 222 -2.12 -1.35 -13.32
C LEU A 222 -3.31 -0.57 -12.74
N SER A 223 -4.09 0.11 -13.58
CA SER A 223 -5.29 0.86 -13.17
C SER A 223 -6.36 -0.09 -12.63
N ASP A 224 -6.62 -1.19 -13.33
CA ASP A 224 -7.61 -2.19 -12.90
C ASP A 224 -7.19 -2.84 -11.59
N SER A 225 -5.90 -3.16 -11.45
CA SER A 225 -5.33 -3.73 -10.21
C SER A 225 -5.46 -2.77 -9.03
N ARG A 226 -5.23 -1.46 -9.27
CA ARG A 226 -5.42 -0.40 -8.25
C ARG A 226 -6.88 -0.26 -7.85
N ASN A 227 -7.79 -0.26 -8.82
CA ASN A 227 -9.23 -0.13 -8.57
C ASN A 227 -9.77 -1.36 -7.83
N PHE A 228 -9.36 -2.56 -8.24
CA PHE A 228 -9.66 -3.79 -7.53
C PHE A 228 -9.19 -3.71 -6.07
N CYS A 229 -7.93 -3.36 -5.82
CA CYS A 229 -7.40 -3.20 -4.46
C CYS A 229 -8.23 -2.22 -3.61
N ARG A 230 -8.61 -1.06 -4.18
CA ARG A 230 -9.46 -0.06 -3.50
C ARG A 230 -10.81 -0.62 -3.09
N GLU A 231 -11.50 -1.33 -3.98
CA GLU A 231 -12.79 -1.95 -3.66
C GLU A 231 -12.63 -3.06 -2.61
N GLN A 232 -11.55 -3.85 -2.70
CA GLN A 232 -11.24 -4.87 -1.69
C GLN A 232 -11.00 -4.26 -0.29
N VAL A 233 -10.22 -3.18 -0.19
CA VAL A 233 -9.95 -2.47 1.06
C VAL A 233 -11.22 -1.81 1.61
N LYS A 234 -12.06 -1.23 0.73
CA LYS A 234 -13.34 -0.64 1.13
C LYS A 234 -14.27 -1.67 1.75
N ALA A 235 -14.43 -2.84 1.11
CA ALA A 235 -15.24 -3.93 1.63
C ALA A 235 -14.64 -4.55 2.92
N PHE A 236 -13.31 -4.51 3.08
CA PHE A 236 -12.66 -4.89 4.33
C PHE A 236 -12.97 -3.91 5.45
N ASN A 237 -12.77 -2.61 5.24
CA ASN A 237 -13.05 -1.58 6.25
C ASN A 237 -14.53 -1.54 6.64
N ALA A 238 -15.44 -1.82 5.70
CA ALA A 238 -16.87 -1.95 5.98
C ALA A 238 -17.19 -3.08 6.97
N SER A 239 -16.33 -4.10 7.10
CA SER A 239 -16.50 -5.16 8.09
C SER A 239 -16.30 -4.67 9.53
N LYS A 240 -15.52 -3.60 9.72
CA LYS A 240 -15.04 -3.12 11.04
C LYS A 240 -14.43 -4.23 11.89
N ALA A 241 -13.90 -5.27 11.25
CA ALA A 241 -13.32 -6.42 11.95
C ALA A 241 -12.04 -6.00 12.66
N VAL A 242 -11.98 -6.19 13.98
CA VAL A 242 -10.74 -6.04 14.77
C VAL A 242 -9.76 -7.16 14.42
N SER A 243 -10.28 -8.36 14.16
CA SER A 243 -9.55 -9.48 13.59
C SER A 243 -10.37 -10.12 12.48
N TYR A 244 -9.71 -10.45 11.37
CA TYR A 244 -10.37 -11.09 10.24
C TYR A 244 -10.37 -12.62 10.42
N SER A 245 -11.55 -13.23 10.35
CA SER A 245 -11.70 -14.67 10.57
C SER A 245 -11.16 -15.46 9.38
N VAL A 246 -10.17 -16.31 9.64
CA VAL A 246 -9.65 -17.30 8.68
C VAL A 246 -9.73 -18.68 9.33
N GLN A 247 -10.56 -19.55 8.76
CA GLN A 247 -10.88 -20.86 9.31
C GLN A 247 -10.45 -21.97 8.37
N ARG A 248 -10.44 -23.20 8.88
CA ARG A 248 -10.25 -24.42 8.10
C ARG A 248 -11.54 -25.20 8.09
N ASP A 249 -11.90 -25.74 6.94
CA ASP A 249 -13.03 -26.63 6.79
C ASP A 249 -12.87 -27.89 7.68
N GLN A 250 -13.99 -28.39 8.20
CA GLN A 250 -14.02 -29.56 9.08
C GLN A 250 -13.37 -30.81 8.46
N GLN A 251 -13.55 -31.06 7.17
CA GLN A 251 -12.95 -32.20 6.48
C GLN A 251 -11.43 -32.03 6.36
N LEU A 252 -10.96 -30.80 6.12
CA LEU A 252 -9.52 -30.49 6.13
C LEU A 252 -8.91 -30.70 7.52
N ILE A 253 -9.63 -30.34 8.59
CA ILE A 253 -9.18 -30.59 9.97
C ILE A 253 -9.05 -32.11 10.23
N ILE A 254 -10.03 -32.90 9.79
CA ILE A 254 -10.00 -34.37 9.92
C ILE A 254 -8.81 -34.94 9.15
N LEU A 255 -8.60 -34.51 7.90
CA LEU A 255 -7.45 -34.94 7.09
C LEU A 255 -6.12 -34.60 7.78
N LYS A 256 -6.00 -33.37 8.30
CA LYS A 256 -4.80 -32.93 9.02
C LYS A 256 -4.51 -33.83 10.22
N LYS A 257 -5.55 -34.21 10.99
CA LYS A 257 -5.41 -35.12 12.12
C LYS A 257 -4.94 -36.51 11.69
N GLN A 258 -5.55 -37.08 10.65
CA GLN A 258 -5.12 -38.37 10.10
C GLN A 258 -3.66 -38.36 9.64
N CYS A 259 -3.21 -37.28 9.00
CA CYS A 259 -1.81 -37.11 8.62
C CYS A 259 -0.88 -37.02 9.84
N MET A 260 -1.30 -36.37 10.93
CA MET A 260 -0.51 -36.30 12.17
C MET A 260 -0.37 -37.68 12.81
N ASP A 261 -1.49 -38.40 12.92
CA ASP A 261 -1.53 -39.74 13.53
C ASP A 261 -0.69 -40.74 12.72
N SER A 262 -0.64 -40.61 11.39
CA SER A 262 0.19 -41.47 10.51
C SER A 262 1.69 -41.15 10.51
N ALA A 263 2.09 -40.02 11.10
CA ALA A 263 3.48 -39.55 11.13
C ALA A 263 4.21 -39.90 12.44
N GLN A 264 3.47 -40.40 13.44
CA GLN A 264 3.99 -40.96 14.70
C GLN A 264 4.20 -42.47 14.57
#